data_AF-A0A6N3FWQ0-F1
#
_entry.id   AF-A0A6N3FWQ0-F1
#
_cell.length_a   1.000
_cell.length_b   1.000
_cell.length_c   1.000
_cell.angle_alpha   90.00
_cell.angle_beta   90.00
_cell.angle_gamma   90.00
#
_symmetry.space_group_name_H-M   'P 1'
#
loop_
_entity.id
_entity.type
_entity.pdbx_description
1 polymer ?
#
loop_
_entity_poly.entity_id
_entity_poly.type
_entity_poly.pdbx_seq_one_letter_code
_entity_poly.pdbx_strand_id
1 'polypeptide(L)' 'MKDEDWIIGRAVYDILQSGQKNHISRKMLVDYLTRKYVYIYEHSDSVEEVLLYESALNIIICSPE' A
#
# COMPACT_ATOMS: atom_id res chain seq x y z
N MET A 1 14.06 -6.18 6.58
CA MET A 1 12.71 -5.91 6.05
C MET A 1 12.90 -4.91 4.95
N LYS A 2 12.38 -5.14 3.74
CA LYS A 2 12.45 -4.12 2.70
C LYS A 2 11.46 -2.99 3.03
N ASP A 3 11.73 -1.78 2.57
CA ASP A 3 10.87 -0.64 2.88
C ASP A 3 9.46 -0.82 2.29
N GLU A 4 9.33 -1.53 1.17
CA GLU A 4 8.03 -1.92 0.61
C GLU A 4 7.26 -2.89 1.51
N ASP A 5 7.95 -3.86 2.13
CA ASP A 5 7.31 -4.80 3.07
C ASP A 5 6.69 -4.04 4.25
N TRP A 6 7.34 -2.96 4.70
CA TRP A 6 6.82 -2.10 5.75
C TRP A 6 5.58 -1.33 5.31
N ILE A 7 5.58 -0.74 4.10
CA ILE A 7 4.42 -0.03 3.54
C ILE A 7 3.21 -0.98 3.41
N ILE A 8 3.45 -2.18 2.87
CA ILE A 8 2.40 -3.21 2.71
C ILE A 8 1.87 -3.64 4.08
N GLY A 9 2.75 -3.95 5.03
CA GLY A 9 2.38 -4.34 6.38
C GLY A 9 1.60 -3.24 7.10
N ARG A 10 1.98 -1.97 6.90
CA ARG A 10 1.25 -0.82 7.44
C ARG A 10 -0.14 -0.67 6.84
N ALA A 11 -0.27 -0.83 5.53
CA ALA A 11 -1.56 -0.80 4.85
C ALA A 11 -2.51 -1.89 5.37
N VAL A 12 -2.01 -3.12 5.55
CA VAL A 12 -2.76 -4.23 6.17
C VAL A 12 -3.22 -3.86 7.57
N TYR A 13 -2.31 -3.33 8.41
CA TYR A 13 -2.63 -2.91 9.77
C TYR A 13 -3.71 -1.83 9.81
N ASP A 14 -3.60 -0.79 8.97
CA ASP A 14 -4.55 0.31 8.93
C ASP A 14 -5.94 -0.15 8.43
N ILE A 15 -6.00 -1.10 7.48
CA ILE A 15 -7.26 -1.73 7.04
C ILE A 15 -7.92 -2.48 8.20
N LEU A 16 -7.17 -3.25 8.99
CA LEU A 16 -7.71 -3.96 10.16
C LEU A 16 -8.28 -2.97 11.20
N GLN A 17 -7.56 -1.87 11.46
CA GLN A 17 -7.99 -0.82 12.40
C GLN A 17 -9.28 -0.10 11.94
N SER A 18 -9.60 -0.10 10.64
CA SER A 18 -10.85 0.48 10.13
C SER A 18 -12.12 -0.32 10.49
N GLY A 19 -11.98 -1.40 11.26
CA GLY A 19 -13.09 -2.25 11.71
C GLY A 19 -13.34 -3.45 10.80
N GLN A 20 -12.42 -3.76 9.88
CA GLN A 20 -12.45 -4.98 9.09
C GLN A 20 -12.14 -6.18 9.98
N LYS A 21 -13.17 -6.96 10.30
CA LYS A 21 -13.07 -8.14 11.17
C LYS A 21 -12.70 -9.44 10.42
N ASN A 22 -12.68 -9.39 9.08
CA ASN A 22 -12.55 -10.55 8.20
C ASN A 22 -11.24 -10.52 7.39
N HIS A 23 -11.08 -11.53 6.53
CA HIS A 23 -10.00 -11.65 5.54
C HIS A 23 -9.80 -10.36 4.72
N ILE A 24 -8.57 -9.86 4.70
CA ILE A 24 -8.15 -8.79 3.80
C ILE A 24 -7.91 -9.39 2.43
N SER A 25 -8.79 -9.05 1.48
CA SER A 25 -8.60 -9.43 0.09
C SER A 25 -7.50 -8.59 -0.57
N ARG A 26 -6.86 -9.16 -1.60
CA ARG A 26 -5.89 -8.44 -2.45
C ARG A 26 -6.48 -7.13 -2.98
N LYS A 27 -7.74 -7.14 -3.44
CA LYS A 27 -8.44 -5.95 -3.95
C LYS A 27 -8.49 -4.83 -2.93
N MET A 28 -8.81 -5.13 -1.67
CA MET A 28 -8.84 -4.12 -0.61
C MET A 28 -7.47 -3.49 -0.37
N LEU A 29 -6.42 -4.30 -0.42
CA LEU A 29 -5.06 -3.83 -0.26
C LEU A 29 -4.63 -2.93 -1.43
N VAL A 30 -4.94 -3.33 -2.68
CA VAL A 30 -4.71 -2.52 -3.88
C VAL A 30 -5.47 -1.19 -3.82
N ASP A 31 -6.77 -1.21 -3.50
CA ASP A 31 -7.58 0.00 -3.40
C ASP A 31 -7.03 0.97 -2.33
N TYR A 32 -6.61 0.44 -1.19
CA TYR A 32 -6.03 1.24 -0.11
C TYR A 32 -4.69 1.84 -0.51
N LEU A 33 -3.76 1.01 -1.01
CA LEU A 33 -2.43 1.46 -1.44
C LEU A 33 -2.51 2.44 -2.60
N THR A 34 -3.46 2.26 -3.53
CA THR A 34 -3.68 3.20 -4.64
C THR A 34 -4.07 4.59 -4.12
N ARG A 35 -5.00 4.66 -3.17
CA ARG A 35 -5.39 5.95 -2.55
C ARG A 35 -4.22 6.60 -1.82
N LYS A 36 -3.42 5.79 -1.10
CA LYS A 36 -2.21 6.29 -0.42
C LYS A 36 -1.16 6.78 -1.41
N TYR A 37 -0.92 6.04 -2.48
CA TYR A 37 0.01 6.43 -3.53
C TYR A 37 -0.40 7.76 -4.17
N VAL A 38 -1.67 7.92 -4.56
CA VAL A 38 -2.17 9.19 -5.13
C VAL A 38 -1.97 10.35 -4.14
N TYR A 39 -2.27 10.14 -2.86
CA TYR A 39 -2.04 11.16 -1.84
C TYR A 39 -0.56 11.56 -1.72
N ILE A 40 0.34 10.57 -1.65
CA ILE A 40 1.79 10.79 -1.58
C ILE A 40 2.31 11.48 -2.85
N TYR A 41 1.84 11.05 -4.03
CA TYR A 41 2.19 11.65 -5.32
C TYR A 41 1.81 13.14 -5.38
N GLU A 42 0.65 13.52 -4.83
CA GLU A 42 0.15 14.89 -4.86
C GLU A 42 0.78 15.81 -3.78
N HIS A 43 1.29 15.25 -2.69
CA HIS A 43 1.66 16.02 -1.49
C HIS A 43 3.08 15.82 -0.98
N SER A 44 3.83 14.82 -1.47
CA SER A 44 5.21 14.59 -1.06
C SER A 44 6.18 15.43 -1.88
N ASP A 45 7.19 15.99 -1.21
CA ASP A 45 8.32 16.66 -1.85
C ASP A 45 9.46 15.67 -2.21
N SER A 46 9.34 14.39 -1.85
CA SER A 46 10.36 13.35 -2.14
C SER A 46 9.91 12.43 -3.26
N VAL A 47 10.65 12.47 -4.37
CA VAL A 47 10.46 11.54 -5.49
C VAL A 47 10.75 10.10 -5.06
N GLU A 48 11.72 9.91 -4.16
CA GLU A 48 12.06 8.59 -3.61
C GLU A 48 10.89 7.98 -2.85
N GLU A 49 10.17 8.77 -2.05
CA GLU A 49 8.98 8.31 -1.34
C GLU A 49 7.87 7.90 -2.32
N VAL A 50 7.62 8.71 -3.35
CA VAL A 50 6.63 8.41 -4.39
C VAL A 50 6.95 7.08 -5.09
N LEU A 51 8.20 6.90 -5.54
CA LEU A 51 8.65 5.68 -6.21
C LEU A 51 8.59 4.46 -5.28
N LEU A 52 8.84 4.64 -3.99
CA LEU A 52 8.74 3.56 -3.01
C LEU A 52 7.30 3.09 -2.83
N TYR A 53 6.33 4.02 -2.76
CA TYR A 53 4.91 3.67 -2.70
C TYR A 53 4.41 3.03 -4.01
N GLU A 54 4.91 3.49 -5.16
CA GLU A 54 4.65 2.86 -6.46
C GLU A 54 5.19 1.42 -6.51
N SER A 55 6.44 1.21 -6.06
CA SER A 55 7.07 -0.12 -5.95
C SER A 55 6.24 -1.06 -5.07
N ALA A 56 5.84 -0.60 -3.88
CA ALA A 56 5.01 -1.38 -2.95
C ALA A 56 3.64 -1.76 -3.57
N LEU A 57 3.00 -0.85 -4.30
CA LEU A 57 1.75 -1.13 -5.00
C LEU A 57 1.94 -2.17 -6.12
N ASN A 58 3.01 -2.03 -6.91
CA ASN A 58 3.32 -2.95 -8.01
C ASN A 58 3.60 -4.38 -7.53
N ILE A 59 4.23 -4.57 -6.36
CA ILE A 59 4.41 -5.90 -5.77
C ILE A 59 3.07 -6.62 -5.60
N ILE A 60 2.05 -5.92 -5.11
CA ILE A 60 0.73 -6.53 -4.87
C ILE A 60 -0.03 -6.77 -6.18
N ILE A 61 0.09 -5.86 -7.15
CA ILE A 61 -0.57 -5.98 -8.47
C ILE A 61 0.04 -7.13 -9.28
N CYS A 62 1.37 -7.25 -9.29
CA CYS A 62 2.09 -8.22 -10.10
C CYS A 62 2.31 -9.56 -9.39
N SER A 63 1.92 -9.71 -8.12
CA SER A 63 2.04 -10.99 -7.43
C SER A 63 1.15 -12.06 -8.08
N PRO A 64 1.67 -13.25 -8.40
CA PRO A 64 0.83 -14.37 -8.80
C PRO A 64 -0.18 -14.72 -7.68
N GLU A 65 -1.35 -15.24 -8.06
CA GLU A 65 -2.39 -15.74 -7.13
C GLU A 65 -1.98 -17.03 -6.42
#